data_AF-A0A7C6NGW3-F1
#
_entry.id   AF-A0A7C6NGW3-F1
#
_cell.length_a   1.000
_cell.length_b   1.000
_cell.length_c   1.000
_cell.angle_alpha   90.00
_cell.angle_beta   90.00
_cell.angle_gamma   90.00
#
_symmetry.space_group_name_H-M   'P 1'
#
loop_
_entity.id
_entity.type
_entity.pdbx_description
1 polymer ?
#
loop_
_entity_poly.entity_id
_entity_poly.type
_entity_poly.pdbx_seq_one_letter_code
_entity_poly.pdbx_strand_id
1 'polypeptide(L)' 'SSRALLNENPSPSEYEVREAIAGNLCRCTGYVNIVEAVLDAAEKK' A
#
# COMPACT_ATOMS: atom_id res chain seq x y z
N SER A 1 5.16 -1.64 -6.21
CA SER A 1 5.60 -1.18 -4.87
C SER A 1 4.72 -0.01 -4.45
N SER A 2 4.54 0.24 -3.15
CA SER A 2 3.63 1.28 -2.65
C SER A 2 3.97 2.70 -3.17
N ARG A 3 5.26 3.07 -3.27
CA ARG A 3 5.66 4.38 -3.82
C ARG A 3 5.26 4.56 -5.28
N ALA A 4 5.44 3.53 -6.11
CA ALA A 4 5.05 3.61 -7.51
C ALA A 4 3.53 3.78 -7.65
N LEU A 5 2.75 3.00 -6.89
CA LEU A 5 1.29 3.12 -6.85
C LEU A 5 0.86 4.55 -6.50
N LEU A 6 1.39 5.16 -5.43
CA LEU A 6 0.95 6.49 -4.98
C LEU A 6 1.33 7.64 -5.92
N ASN A 7 2.35 7.43 -6.77
CA ASN A 7 2.72 8.38 -7.83
C ASN A 7 1.72 8.34 -9.00
N GLU A 8 1.17 7.17 -9.31
CA GLU A 8 0.24 6.96 -10.43
C GLU A 8 -1.22 7.17 -10.00
N ASN A 9 -1.61 6.60 -8.86
CA ASN A 9 -2.92 6.74 -8.23
C ASN A 9 -2.77 7.34 -6.82
N PRO A 10 -2.97 8.66 -6.66
CA PRO A 10 -2.97 9.36 -5.38
C PRO A 10 -3.94 8.86 -4.31
N SER A 11 -5.03 8.18 -4.70
CA SER A 11 -6.12 7.77 -3.82
C SER A 11 -6.50 6.31 -4.11
N PRO A 12 -5.58 5.35 -3.88
CA PRO A 12 -5.83 3.96 -4.18
C PRO A 12 -6.81 3.34 -3.17
N SER A 13 -7.54 2.33 -3.63
CA SER A 13 -8.31 1.43 -2.77
C SER A 13 -7.40 0.44 -2.03
N GLU A 14 -7.90 -0.17 -0.95
CA GLU A 14 -7.18 -1.22 -0.21
C GLU A 14 -6.74 -2.37 -1.13
N TYR A 15 -7.61 -2.77 -2.07
CA TYR A 15 -7.33 -3.83 -3.04
C TYR A 15 -6.12 -3.48 -3.91
N GLU A 16 -6.08 -2.26 -4.47
CA GLU A 16 -4.95 -1.80 -5.29
C GLU A 16 -3.64 -1.76 -4.49
N VAL A 17 -3.70 -1.36 -3.22
CA VAL A 17 -2.52 -1.39 -2.33
C VAL A 17 -2.01 -2.81 -2.15
N ARG A 18 -2.89 -3.78 -1.90
CA ARG A 18 -2.52 -5.20 -1.73
C ARG A 18 -1.89 -5.78 -2.99
N GLU A 19 -2.49 -5.53 -4.15
CA GLU A 19 -1.94 -5.96 -5.44
C GLU A 19 -0.56 -5.34 -5.70
N ALA A 20 -0.41 -4.03 -5.44
CA ALA A 20 0.84 -3.31 -5.66
C ALA A 20 2.00 -3.79 -4.77
N ILE A 21 1.69 -4.42 -3.63
CA ILE A 21 2.68 -4.97 -2.69
C ILE A 21 2.78 -6.50 -2.73
N ALA A 22 1.95 -7.22 -3.50
CA ALA A 22 1.88 -8.68 -3.51
C ALA A 22 3.23 -9.38 -3.78
N GLY A 23 4.12 -8.74 -4.55
CA GLY A 23 5.48 -9.22 -4.80
C GLY A 23 6.51 -8.96 -3.67
N ASN A 24 6.12 -8.33 -2.56
CA ASN A 24 7.02 -7.97 -1.45
C ASN A 24 6.70 -8.86 -0.25
N LEU A 25 7.41 -9.98 -0.12
CA LEU A 25 7.15 -10.94 0.96
C LEU A 25 7.46 -10.34 2.35
N CYS A 26 6.47 -10.38 3.24
CA CYS A 26 6.63 -10.01 4.64
C CYS A 26 6.28 -11.20 5.55
N ARG A 27 7.11 -11.46 6.55
CA ARG A 27 6.92 -12.59 7.50
C ARG A 27 6.36 -12.18 8.86
N CYS A 28 6.44 -10.90 9.23
CA CYS A 28 6.15 -10.46 10.59
C CYS A 28 4.76 -9.85 10.75
N THR A 29 4.36 -8.95 9.85
CA THR A 29 3.18 -8.08 10.06
C THR A 29 1.88 -8.64 9.49
N GLY A 30 1.95 -9.67 8.64
CA GLY A 30 0.77 -10.20 7.94
C GLY A 30 0.11 -9.20 6.97
N TYR A 31 0.84 -8.18 6.53
CA TYR A 31 0.41 -7.13 5.58
C TYR A 31 -0.61 -6.11 6.07
N VAL A 32 -1.38 -6.37 7.13
CA VAL A 32 -2.45 -5.46 7.62
C VAL A 32 -1.90 -4.05 7.88
N ASN A 33 -0.91 -3.93 8.77
CA ASN A 33 -0.34 -2.62 9.12
C ASN A 33 0.40 -1.94 7.97
N ILE A 34 0.87 -2.71 6.96
CA ILE A 34 1.53 -2.14 5.78
C ILE A 34 0.47 -1.47 4.89
N VAL A 35 -0.66 -2.15 4.68
CA VAL A 35 -1.76 -1.65 3.87
C VAL A 35 -2.34 -0.37 4.51
N GLU A 36 -2.60 -0.40 5.82
CA GLU A 36 -3.06 0.77 6.58
C GLU A 36 -2.10 1.95 6.44
N ALA A 37 -0.79 1.72 6.63
CA ALA A 37 0.22 2.79 6.51
C ALA A 37 0.28 3.41 5.11
N VAL A 38 0.02 2.63 4.05
CA VAL A 38 -0.01 3.15 2.68
C VAL A 38 -1.27 3.98 2.42
N LEU A 39 -2.43 3.54 2.91
CA LEU A 39 -3.68 4.31 2.81
C LEU A 39 -3.58 5.63 3.58
N ASP A 40 -3.05 5.59 4.80
CA ASP A 40 -2.72 6.77 5.60
C ASP A 40 -1.81 7.75 4.86
N ALA A 41 -0.79 7.24 4.16
CA ALA A 41 0.12 8.06 3.37
C ALA A 41 -0.54 8.66 2.13
N ALA A 42 -1.58 8.01 1.58
CA ALA A 42 -2.37 8.54 0.48
C ALA A 42 -3.25 9.73 0.92
N GLU A 43 -3.78 9.68 2.15
CA GLU A 43 -4.60 10.76 2.72
C GLU A 43 -3.77 11.98 3.17
N LYS A 44 -2.55 11.75 3.66
CA LYS A 44 -1.67 12.80 4.22
C LYS A 44 -0.95 13.65 3.15
N LYS A 45 -1.50 13.77 1.93
CA LYS A 45 -0.88 14.57 0.84
C LYS A 45 -0.84 16.07 1.16
#